data_AF-A0A8T1EAU3-F1
#
_entry.id   AF-A0A8T1EAU3-F1
#
_cell.length_a   1.000
_cell.length_b   1.000
_cell.length_c   1.000
_cell.angle_alpha   90.00
_cell.angle_beta   90.00
_cell.angle_gamma   90.00
#
_symmetry.space_group_name_H-M   'P 1'
#
loop_
_entity.id
_entity.type
_entity.pdbx_description
1 polymer ?
#
loop_
_entity_poly.entity_id
_entity_poly.type
_entity_poly.pdbx_seq_one_letter_code
_entity_poly.pdbx_strand_id
1 'polypeptide(L)'
;VGGFLSSQDHTTAPLKLEEVDSDQLIADTDALLQSLNRSKPTAKTESKTKLDIARMKAGRRRDAYRARLKVEWATLRQQDAELSKHLKKLKQLKTREETQSSPTDSLALGAWRAIAMRQYESRMEAETLRKRLQAAVNSQAVMIQDLENVLKKRVREVEKLTTVELPEILEKKARLGSKDATLYGTYFENLDALYERLDEVFKEVGVTPTPGGILSGEPIRKMNGETEYFETIGVGRVPFNFQRTCDAVWELLSVPHRQEGRRVYDGLP
;
A
#
# COMPACT_ATOMS: atom_id res chain seq x y z
N VAL A 1 -41.44 -31.49 40.40
CA VAL A 1 -42.15 -31.25 39.11
C VAL A 1 -41.16 -31.66 38.03
N GLY A 2 -41.25 -32.80 37.36
CA GLY A 2 -42.41 -33.58 36.94
C GLY A 2 -42.47 -33.56 35.41
N GLY A 3 -41.88 -34.60 34.80
CA GLY A 3 -42.12 -35.15 33.45
C GLY A 3 -42.42 -34.24 32.26
N PHE A 4 -41.59 -34.34 31.21
CA PHE A 4 -42.09 -34.60 29.86
C PHE A 4 -40.92 -35.01 28.96
N LEU A 5 -40.88 -36.27 28.53
CA LEU A 5 -40.81 -36.67 27.12
C LEU A 5 -40.67 -38.19 27.07
N SER A 6 -41.83 -38.79 26.77
CA SER A 6 -42.10 -40.21 26.61
C SER A 6 -41.36 -40.80 25.41
N SER A 7 -40.89 -42.03 25.56
CA SER A 7 -40.62 -42.94 24.44
C SER A 7 -41.85 -43.05 23.54
N GLN A 8 -41.63 -42.96 22.23
CA GLN A 8 -42.52 -43.49 21.20
C GLN A 8 -41.77 -44.55 20.41
N ASP A 9 -42.07 -45.81 20.75
CA ASP A 9 -41.77 -46.96 19.92
C ASP A 9 -42.50 -46.83 18.58
N HIS A 10 -41.73 -46.75 17.50
CA HIS A 10 -42.21 -47.00 16.15
C HIS A 10 -41.58 -48.31 15.66
N THR A 11 -42.37 -49.36 15.80
CA THR A 11 -42.16 -50.67 15.20
C THR A 11 -42.02 -50.50 13.69
N THR A 12 -40.78 -50.46 13.20
CA THR A 12 -40.50 -50.38 11.76
C THR A 12 -40.30 -51.81 11.28
N ALA A 13 -41.32 -52.35 10.61
CA ALA A 13 -41.23 -53.64 9.94
C ALA A 13 -40.10 -53.62 8.90
N PRO A 14 -39.28 -54.69 8.78
CA PRO A 14 -38.22 -54.74 7.80
C PRO A 14 -38.85 -54.94 6.41
N LEU A 15 -38.66 -53.97 5.52
CA LEU A 15 -38.95 -54.13 4.10
C LEU A 15 -38.04 -55.23 3.55
N LYS A 16 -38.61 -56.38 3.17
CA LYS A 16 -37.91 -57.39 2.38
C LYS A 16 -37.63 -56.77 1.01
N LEU A 17 -36.36 -56.49 0.74
CA LEU A 17 -35.88 -56.31 -0.63
C LEU A 17 -36.12 -57.65 -1.34
N GLU A 18 -36.96 -57.67 -2.37
CA GLU A 18 -36.91 -58.73 -3.37
C GLU A 18 -35.48 -58.76 -3.93
N GLU A 19 -34.87 -59.93 -3.86
CA GLU A 19 -33.56 -60.21 -4.42
C GLU A 19 -33.71 -60.14 -5.94
N VAL A 20 -33.41 -58.97 -6.50
CA VAL A 20 -33.43 -58.73 -7.95
C VAL A 20 -32.31 -59.58 -8.55
N ASP A 21 -32.71 -60.63 -9.26
CA ASP A 21 -31.79 -61.53 -9.95
C ASP A 21 -30.99 -60.73 -10.98
N SER A 22 -29.70 -60.58 -10.70
CA SER A 22 -28.79 -59.76 -11.49
C SER A 22 -28.65 -60.34 -12.90
N ASP A 23 -28.81 -61.65 -13.05
CA ASP A 23 -28.71 -62.34 -14.32
C ASP A 23 -29.94 -62.06 -15.22
N GLN A 24 -31.13 -61.93 -14.62
CA GLN A 24 -32.35 -61.54 -15.35
C GLN A 24 -32.28 -60.07 -15.83
N LEU A 25 -31.72 -59.18 -15.02
CA LEU A 25 -31.53 -57.77 -15.41
C LEU A 25 -30.54 -57.63 -16.57
N ILE A 26 -29.49 -58.44 -16.58
CA ILE A 26 -28.51 -58.49 -17.67
C ILE A 26 -29.16 -59.06 -18.94
N ALA A 27 -29.97 -60.11 -18.81
CA ALA A 27 -30.70 -60.70 -19.94
C ALA A 27 -31.70 -59.71 -20.56
N ASP A 28 -32.45 -58.96 -19.75
CA ASP A 28 -33.42 -57.97 -20.22
C ASP A 28 -32.75 -56.77 -20.90
N THR A 29 -31.58 -56.36 -20.40
CA THR A 29 -30.77 -55.31 -21.04
C THR A 29 -30.16 -55.77 -22.35
N ASP A 30 -29.71 -57.02 -22.45
CA ASP A 30 -29.24 -57.61 -23.71
C ASP A 30 -30.38 -57.80 -24.73
N ALA A 31 -31.58 -58.17 -24.29
CA ALA A 31 -32.76 -58.28 -25.15
C ALA A 31 -33.18 -56.91 -25.72
N LEU A 32 -33.12 -55.85 -24.90
CA LEU A 32 -33.36 -54.48 -25.36
C LEU A 32 -32.29 -54.01 -26.36
N LEU A 33 -31.02 -54.33 -26.12
CA LEU A 33 -29.92 -54.00 -27.05
C LEU A 33 -30.05 -54.75 -28.38
N GLN A 34 -30.49 -56.01 -28.37
CA GLN A 34 -30.75 -56.79 -29.58
C GLN A 34 -31.97 -56.28 -30.36
N SER A 35 -33.02 -55.84 -29.67
CA SER A 35 -34.19 -55.19 -30.28
C SER A 35 -33.81 -53.91 -31.02
N LEU A 36 -32.95 -53.08 -30.42
CA LEU A 36 -32.48 -51.84 -31.03
C LEU A 36 -31.64 -52.09 -32.31
N ASN A 37 -30.85 -53.17 -32.33
CA ASN A 37 -29.99 -53.55 -33.45
C ASN A 37 -30.72 -54.23 -34.62
N ARG A 38 -32.00 -54.63 -34.45
CA ARG A 38 -32.79 -55.24 -35.55
C ARG A 38 -33.29 -54.23 -36.57
N SER A 39 -33.23 -52.92 -36.26
CA SER A 39 -33.42 -51.84 -37.24
C SER A 39 -32.13 -51.62 -38.04
N LYS A 40 -31.92 -52.43 -39.08
CA LYS A 40 -30.81 -52.24 -40.03
C LYS A 40 -30.93 -50.86 -40.69
N PRO A 41 -29.88 -50.01 -40.70
CA PRO A 41 -29.81 -48.93 -41.65
C PRO A 41 -29.47 -49.53 -43.02
N THR A 42 -30.22 -49.12 -44.03
CA THR A 42 -29.93 -49.44 -45.42
C THR A 42 -28.58 -48.83 -45.79
N ALA A 43 -27.74 -49.62 -46.45
CA ALA A 43 -26.47 -49.17 -47.00
C ALA A 43 -26.72 -48.02 -47.99
N LYS A 44 -26.43 -46.80 -47.56
CA LYS A 44 -26.30 -45.64 -48.43
C LYS A 44 -24.93 -45.04 -48.22
N THR A 45 -24.23 -44.81 -49.32
CA THR A 45 -22.98 -44.07 -49.42
C THR A 45 -23.25 -42.62 -49.03
N GLU A 46 -23.25 -42.32 -47.73
CA GLU A 46 -23.66 -41.01 -47.21
C GLU A 46 -22.48 -40.07 -47.08
N SER A 47 -22.51 -39.01 -47.91
CA SER A 47 -21.82 -37.75 -47.64
C SER A 47 -22.17 -37.29 -46.22
N LYS A 48 -21.25 -37.51 -45.27
CA LYS A 48 -21.43 -37.19 -43.85
C LYS A 48 -21.94 -35.77 -43.69
N THR A 49 -23.10 -35.60 -43.06
CA THR A 49 -23.64 -34.27 -42.79
C THR A 49 -22.72 -33.53 -41.80
N LYS A 50 -22.77 -32.20 -41.78
CA LYS A 50 -21.96 -31.39 -40.85
C LYS A 50 -22.18 -31.79 -39.39
N LEU A 51 -23.39 -32.25 -39.04
CA LEU A 51 -23.75 -32.71 -37.70
C LEU A 51 -23.05 -34.03 -37.33
N ASP A 52 -22.96 -34.99 -38.26
CA ASP A 52 -22.28 -36.27 -38.02
C ASP A 52 -20.77 -36.09 -37.82
N ILE A 53 -20.17 -35.18 -38.60
CA ILE A 53 -18.76 -34.80 -38.44
C ILE A 53 -18.55 -34.13 -37.07
N ALA A 54 -19.46 -33.25 -36.65
CA ALA A 54 -19.40 -32.60 -35.34
C ALA A 54 -19.54 -33.61 -34.18
N ARG A 55 -20.47 -34.57 -34.30
CA ARG A 55 -20.67 -35.65 -33.30
C ARG A 55 -19.46 -36.57 -33.21
N MET A 56 -18.88 -36.97 -34.34
CA MET A 56 -17.63 -37.74 -34.36
C MET A 56 -16.45 -36.98 -33.75
N LYS A 57 -16.30 -35.68 -34.06
CA LYS A 57 -15.25 -34.84 -33.44
C LYS A 57 -15.46 -34.69 -31.94
N ALA A 58 -16.71 -34.53 -31.47
CA ALA A 58 -17.03 -34.48 -30.05
C ALA A 58 -16.74 -35.81 -29.34
N GLY A 59 -17.03 -36.96 -29.98
CA GLY A 59 -16.64 -38.29 -29.50
C GLY A 59 -15.12 -38.41 -29.35
N ARG A 60 -14.36 -38.07 -30.40
CA ARG A 60 -12.88 -38.07 -30.36
C ARG A 60 -12.31 -37.18 -29.24
N ARG A 61 -12.91 -36.02 -28.97
CA ARG A 61 -12.52 -35.15 -27.85
C ARG A 61 -12.76 -35.82 -26.49
N ARG A 62 -13.92 -36.46 -26.31
CA ARG A 62 -14.25 -37.19 -25.08
C ARG A 62 -13.30 -38.37 -24.86
N ASP A 63 -12.96 -39.10 -25.91
CA ASP A 63 -12.05 -40.23 -25.82
C ASP A 63 -10.60 -39.79 -25.56
N ALA A 64 -10.15 -38.72 -26.22
CA ALA A 64 -8.84 -38.12 -25.93
C ALA A 64 -8.74 -37.61 -24.48
N TYR A 65 -9.81 -37.00 -23.96
CA TYR A 65 -9.88 -36.60 -22.55
C TYR A 65 -9.81 -37.80 -21.60
N ARG A 66 -10.61 -38.84 -21.84
CA ARG A 66 -10.58 -40.08 -21.06
C ARG A 66 -9.22 -40.77 -21.10
N ALA A 67 -8.55 -40.76 -22.25
CA ALA A 67 -7.20 -41.31 -22.40
C ALA A 67 -6.17 -40.53 -21.58
N ARG A 68 -6.20 -39.19 -21.61
CA ARG A 68 -5.34 -38.34 -20.77
C ARG A 68 -5.58 -38.63 -19.29
N LEU A 69 -6.84 -38.68 -18.87
CA LEU A 69 -7.20 -38.98 -17.50
C LEU A 69 -6.67 -40.36 -17.08
N LYS A 70 -6.82 -41.39 -17.91
CA LYS A 70 -6.25 -42.72 -17.61
C LYS A 70 -4.73 -42.68 -17.42
N VAL A 71 -4.01 -41.92 -18.25
CA VAL A 71 -2.56 -41.76 -18.13
C VAL A 71 -2.20 -41.04 -16.83
N GLU A 72 -2.85 -39.91 -16.52
CA GLU A 72 -2.65 -39.17 -15.26
C GLU A 72 -2.94 -40.04 -14.03
N TRP A 73 -3.99 -40.85 -14.07
CA TRP A 73 -4.30 -41.76 -12.97
C TRP A 73 -3.25 -42.87 -12.84
N ALA A 74 -2.69 -43.35 -13.94
CA ALA A 74 -1.62 -44.33 -13.91
C ALA A 74 -0.32 -43.72 -13.34
N THR A 75 0.04 -42.50 -13.76
CA THR A 75 1.23 -41.81 -13.23
C THR A 75 1.09 -41.48 -11.75
N LEU A 76 -0.07 -40.98 -11.31
CA LEU A 76 -0.34 -40.72 -9.89
C LEU A 76 -0.25 -41.99 -9.05
N ARG A 77 -0.81 -43.11 -9.52
CA ARG A 77 -0.67 -44.41 -8.81
C ARG A 77 0.79 -44.86 -8.72
N GLN A 78 1.57 -44.67 -9.78
CA GLN A 78 2.99 -45.00 -9.76
C GLN A 78 3.75 -44.13 -8.76
N GLN A 79 3.50 -42.81 -8.76
CA GLN A 79 4.08 -41.87 -7.81
C GLN A 79 3.69 -42.22 -6.36
N ASP A 80 2.43 -42.56 -6.12
CA ASP A 80 1.96 -42.94 -4.79
C ASP A 80 2.62 -44.24 -4.31
N ALA A 81 2.76 -45.24 -5.18
CA ALA A 81 3.47 -46.48 -4.86
C ALA A 81 4.96 -46.24 -4.57
N GLU A 82 5.61 -45.37 -5.35
CA GLU A 82 7.01 -44.99 -5.17
C GLU A 82 7.22 -44.22 -3.85
N LEU A 83 6.44 -43.17 -3.61
CA LEU A 83 6.48 -42.37 -2.38
C LEU A 83 6.16 -43.24 -1.16
N SER A 84 5.16 -44.13 -1.25
CA SER A 84 4.84 -45.09 -0.20
C SER A 84 6.00 -46.02 0.10
N LYS A 85 6.74 -46.48 -0.92
CA LYS A 85 7.96 -47.28 -0.76
C LYS A 85 9.07 -46.48 -0.08
N HIS A 86 9.27 -45.22 -0.48
CA HIS A 86 10.25 -44.33 0.17
C HIS A 86 9.90 -44.08 1.64
N LEU A 87 8.64 -43.79 1.94
CA LEU A 87 8.18 -43.61 3.32
C LEU A 87 8.38 -44.86 4.16
N LYS A 88 8.05 -46.05 3.64
CA LYS A 88 8.31 -47.31 4.35
C LYS A 88 9.80 -47.50 4.65
N LYS A 89 10.68 -47.23 3.68
CA LYS A 89 12.14 -47.29 3.89
C LYS A 89 12.60 -46.30 4.97
N LEU A 90 12.18 -45.03 4.90
CA LEU A 90 12.55 -44.01 5.87
C LEU A 90 12.06 -44.36 7.28
N LYS A 91 10.83 -44.87 7.42
CA LYS A 91 10.30 -45.34 8.70
C LYS A 91 11.13 -46.51 9.26
N GLN A 92 11.49 -47.48 8.43
CA GLN A 92 12.34 -48.61 8.85
C GLN A 92 13.73 -48.16 9.29
N LEU A 93 14.36 -47.25 8.55
CA LEU A 93 15.66 -46.67 8.94
C LEU A 93 15.54 -45.93 10.27
N LYS A 94 14.50 -45.13 10.46
CA LYS A 94 14.24 -44.42 11.71
C LYS A 94 14.07 -45.39 12.90
N THR A 95 13.27 -46.44 12.76
CA THR A 95 13.10 -47.44 13.83
C THR A 95 14.39 -48.22 14.14
N ARG A 96 15.24 -48.44 13.13
CA ARG A 96 16.56 -49.07 13.32
C ARG A 96 17.53 -48.13 14.03
N GLU A 97 17.49 -46.85 13.72
CA GLU A 97 18.29 -45.84 14.38
C GLU A 97 17.87 -45.65 15.85
N GLU A 98 16.56 -45.60 16.12
CA GLU A 98 15.99 -45.50 17.48
C GLU A 98 16.35 -46.71 18.36
N THR A 99 16.45 -47.91 17.77
CA THR A 99 16.86 -49.12 18.50
C THR A 99 18.39 -49.23 18.69
N GLN A 100 19.17 -48.46 17.94
CA GLN A 100 20.64 -48.48 17.99
C GLN A 100 21.25 -47.28 18.72
N SER A 101 20.48 -46.20 18.93
CA SER A 101 20.97 -44.99 19.59
C SER A 101 20.99 -45.11 21.12
N SER A 102 22.09 -44.69 21.74
CA SER A 102 22.17 -44.48 23.19
C SER A 102 21.22 -43.33 23.62
N PRO A 103 20.63 -43.37 24.83
CA PRO A 103 19.77 -42.29 25.35
C PRO A 103 20.42 -40.90 25.31
N THR A 104 21.75 -40.84 25.49
CA THR A 104 22.53 -39.59 25.44
C THR A 104 22.62 -39.00 24.03
N ASP A 105 22.74 -39.86 23.01
CA ASP A 105 22.86 -39.44 21.61
C ASP A 105 21.52 -38.94 21.08
N SER A 106 20.42 -39.55 21.52
CA SER A 106 19.05 -39.10 21.21
C SER A 106 18.76 -37.69 21.76
N LEU A 107 19.20 -37.40 22.98
CA LEU A 107 19.05 -36.06 23.59
C LEU A 107 19.91 -35.01 22.86
N ALA A 108 21.15 -35.34 22.50
CA ALA A 108 22.01 -34.45 21.73
C ALA A 108 21.43 -34.17 20.33
N LEU A 109 20.92 -35.18 19.63
CA LEU A 109 20.23 -35.02 18.34
C LEU A 109 18.96 -34.18 18.46
N GLY A 110 18.19 -34.34 19.55
CA GLY A 110 17.04 -33.50 19.86
C GLY A 110 17.42 -32.03 20.06
N ALA A 111 18.49 -31.77 20.81
CA ALA A 111 19.02 -30.43 21.02
C ALA A 111 19.49 -29.79 19.70
N TRP A 112 20.25 -30.51 18.87
CA TRP A 112 20.67 -30.02 17.54
C TRP A 112 19.49 -29.77 16.60
N ARG A 113 18.45 -30.61 16.64
CA ARG A 113 17.22 -30.39 15.88
C ARG A 113 16.53 -29.10 16.33
N ALA A 114 16.40 -28.88 17.64
CA ALA A 114 15.80 -27.65 18.17
C ALA A 114 16.59 -26.40 17.78
N ILE A 115 17.93 -26.47 17.84
CA ILE A 115 18.82 -25.39 17.39
C ILE A 115 18.64 -25.14 15.89
N ALA A 116 18.64 -26.19 15.07
CA ALA A 116 18.47 -26.08 13.62
C ALA A 116 17.10 -25.49 13.25
N MET A 117 16.02 -25.90 13.94
CA MET A 117 14.69 -25.33 13.75
C MET A 117 14.66 -23.84 14.10
N ARG A 118 15.22 -23.46 15.25
CA ARG A 118 15.28 -22.05 15.66
C ARG A 118 16.08 -21.19 14.67
N GLN A 119 17.22 -21.71 14.18
CA GLN A 119 18.02 -21.04 13.16
C GLN A 119 17.28 -20.91 11.83
N TYR A 120 16.54 -21.95 11.44
CA TYR A 120 15.70 -21.92 10.25
C TYR A 120 14.59 -20.87 10.35
N GLU A 121 13.86 -20.82 11.47
CA GLU A 121 12.81 -19.82 11.73
C GLU A 121 13.39 -18.40 11.70
N SER A 122 14.49 -18.16 12.42
CA SER A 122 15.17 -16.86 12.43
C SER A 122 15.62 -16.44 11.03
N ARG A 123 16.16 -17.37 10.23
CA ARG A 123 16.51 -17.12 8.84
C ARG A 123 15.27 -16.77 8.00
N MET A 124 14.17 -17.50 8.15
CA MET A 124 12.94 -17.24 7.40
C MET A 124 12.38 -15.85 7.70
N GLU A 125 12.34 -15.47 8.98
CA GLU A 125 11.94 -14.12 9.40
C GLU A 125 12.85 -13.05 8.77
N ALA A 126 14.16 -13.21 8.87
CA ALA A 126 15.13 -12.29 8.28
C ALA A 126 14.98 -12.19 6.75
N GLU A 127 14.74 -13.30 6.05
CA GLU A 127 14.49 -13.30 4.60
C GLU A 127 13.18 -12.59 4.24
N THR A 128 12.13 -12.76 5.04
CA THR A 128 10.86 -12.05 4.82
C THR A 128 11.02 -10.54 5.02
N LEU A 129 11.74 -10.13 6.07
CA LEU A 129 12.06 -8.72 6.32
C LEU A 129 12.93 -8.15 5.21
N ARG A 130 13.95 -8.90 4.76
CA ARG A 130 14.80 -8.50 3.64
C ARG A 130 13.98 -8.25 2.36
N LYS A 131 13.05 -9.15 2.03
CA LYS A 131 12.16 -8.99 0.87
C LYS A 131 11.29 -7.74 0.99
N ARG A 132 10.72 -7.47 2.17
CA ARG A 132 9.92 -6.26 2.43
C ARG A 132 10.74 -4.98 2.29
N LEU A 133 11.93 -4.94 2.91
CA LEU A 133 12.83 -3.79 2.82
C LEU A 133 13.29 -3.55 1.39
N GLN A 134 13.65 -4.61 0.66
CA GLN A 134 14.04 -4.49 -0.74
C GLN A 134 12.89 -3.96 -1.61
N ALA A 135 11.65 -4.37 -1.37
CA ALA A 135 10.48 -3.82 -2.06
C ALA A 135 10.28 -2.32 -1.74
N ALA A 136 10.45 -1.92 -0.48
CA ALA A 136 10.36 -0.51 -0.08
C ALA A 136 11.48 0.36 -0.66
N VAL A 137 12.72 -0.15 -0.70
CA VAL A 137 13.84 0.55 -1.35
C VAL A 137 13.59 0.68 -2.84
N ASN A 138 13.10 -0.37 -3.50
CA ASN A 138 12.78 -0.31 -4.92
C ASN A 138 11.65 0.69 -5.21
N SER A 139 10.59 0.75 -4.38
CA SER A 139 9.52 1.73 -4.57
C SER A 139 10.00 3.16 -4.35
N GLN A 140 10.85 3.39 -3.34
CA GLN A 140 11.49 4.69 -3.13
C GLN A 140 12.41 5.07 -4.29
N ALA A 141 13.20 4.12 -4.82
CA ALA A 141 14.08 4.36 -5.96
C ALA A 141 13.28 4.78 -7.20
N VAL A 142 12.13 4.15 -7.46
CA VAL A 142 11.22 4.56 -8.54
C VAL A 142 10.69 5.98 -8.31
N MET A 143 10.21 6.29 -7.10
CA MET A 143 9.74 7.66 -6.80
C MET A 143 10.85 8.71 -6.97
N ILE A 144 12.08 8.41 -6.54
CA ILE A 144 13.23 9.30 -6.71
C ILE A 144 13.51 9.51 -8.21
N GLN A 145 13.53 8.44 -9.00
CA GLN A 145 13.71 8.54 -10.46
C GLN A 145 12.59 9.35 -11.13
N ASP A 146 11.35 9.18 -10.71
CA ASP A 146 10.21 9.94 -11.23
C ASP A 146 10.35 11.43 -10.89
N LEU A 147 10.71 11.76 -9.66
CA LEU A 147 10.97 13.14 -9.24
C LEU A 147 12.16 13.72 -10.00
N GLU A 148 13.25 12.99 -10.15
CA GLU A 148 14.39 13.41 -10.98
C GLU A 148 13.97 13.68 -12.42
N ASN A 149 13.11 12.83 -12.99
CA ASN A 149 12.62 13.01 -14.35
C ASN A 149 11.73 14.25 -14.47
N VAL A 150 10.87 14.51 -13.50
CA VAL A 150 10.05 15.74 -13.43
C VAL A 150 10.96 16.96 -13.30
N LEU A 151 11.94 16.94 -12.42
CA LEU A 151 12.90 18.03 -12.25
C LEU A 151 13.73 18.25 -13.51
N LYS A 152 14.27 17.20 -14.14
CA LYS A 152 14.99 17.30 -15.43
C LYS A 152 14.09 17.83 -16.54
N LYS A 153 12.80 17.48 -16.57
CA LYS A 153 11.83 18.06 -17.51
C LYS A 153 11.61 19.55 -17.24
N ARG A 154 11.41 19.95 -15.98
CA ARG A 154 11.26 21.36 -15.58
C ARG A 154 12.51 22.18 -15.90
N VAL A 155 13.69 21.66 -15.60
CA VAL A 155 14.97 22.29 -15.95
C VAL A 155 15.07 22.45 -17.47
N ARG A 156 14.78 21.41 -18.27
CA ARG A 156 14.75 21.53 -19.73
C ARG A 156 13.69 22.49 -20.26
N GLU A 157 12.52 22.58 -19.61
CA GLU A 157 11.50 23.57 -19.94
C GLU A 157 12.02 24.98 -19.67
N VAL A 158 12.67 25.21 -18.52
CA VAL A 158 13.33 26.47 -18.18
C VAL A 158 14.50 26.76 -19.11
N GLU A 159 15.30 25.76 -19.51
CA GLU A 159 16.39 25.90 -20.47
C GLU A 159 15.88 26.27 -21.87
N LYS A 160 14.76 25.69 -22.31
CA LYS A 160 14.08 26.08 -23.56
C LYS A 160 13.50 27.49 -23.48
N LEU A 161 12.95 27.85 -22.34
CA LEU A 161 12.46 29.20 -22.00
C LEU A 161 13.60 30.22 -21.87
N THR A 162 14.84 29.79 -21.65
CA THR A 162 16.01 30.67 -21.59
C THR A 162 16.70 30.77 -22.96
N THR A 163 16.69 29.71 -23.78
CA THR A 163 17.18 29.78 -25.18
C THR A 163 16.24 30.53 -26.13
N VAL A 164 14.94 30.53 -25.85
CA VAL A 164 13.98 31.44 -26.49
C VAL A 164 13.79 32.62 -25.54
N GLU A 165 14.66 33.62 -25.69
CA GLU A 165 14.46 34.97 -25.14
C GLU A 165 14.28 35.02 -23.61
N LEU A 166 15.39 34.84 -22.90
CA LEU A 166 15.59 35.13 -21.48
C LEU A 166 14.96 36.43 -20.94
N PRO A 167 14.79 37.53 -21.71
CA PRO A 167 14.06 38.72 -21.21
C PRO A 167 12.56 38.48 -21.01
N GLU A 168 11.91 37.70 -21.87
CA GLU A 168 10.45 37.67 -21.98
C GLU A 168 9.76 36.85 -20.88
N ILE A 169 10.43 35.85 -20.29
CA ILE A 169 9.79 34.92 -19.34
C ILE A 169 9.94 35.37 -17.89
N LEU A 170 11.01 36.09 -17.57
CA LEU A 170 11.07 36.85 -16.31
C LEU A 170 9.97 37.92 -16.30
N GLU A 171 9.74 38.59 -17.44
CA GLU A 171 8.61 39.51 -17.64
C GLU A 171 7.24 38.79 -17.57
N LYS A 172 7.12 37.55 -18.07
CA LYS A 172 5.84 36.81 -18.04
C LYS A 172 5.43 36.32 -16.66
N LYS A 173 6.37 35.97 -15.78
CA LYS A 173 6.07 35.68 -14.35
C LYS A 173 5.86 36.96 -13.53
N ALA A 174 6.43 38.07 -13.98
CA ALA A 174 6.16 39.42 -13.51
C ALA A 174 5.03 40.11 -14.30
N ARG A 175 4.09 39.36 -14.90
CA ARG A 175 2.80 39.93 -15.34
C ARG A 175 1.90 40.20 -14.13
N LEU A 176 2.41 40.93 -13.15
CA LEU A 176 1.66 42.06 -12.63
C LEU A 176 1.21 42.82 -13.89
N GLY A 177 -0.08 43.14 -14.02
CA GLY A 177 -0.46 44.04 -15.11
C GLY A 177 0.49 45.24 -15.08
N SER A 178 0.88 45.82 -16.22
CA SER A 178 1.81 46.98 -16.24
C SER A 178 1.39 48.07 -15.21
N LYS A 179 0.10 48.16 -14.91
CA LYS A 179 -0.50 48.96 -13.83
C LYS A 179 -0.09 48.52 -12.41
N ASP A 180 -0.09 47.22 -12.13
CA ASP A 180 0.31 46.69 -10.83
C ASP A 180 1.83 46.84 -10.64
N ALA A 181 2.65 46.65 -11.68
CA ALA A 181 4.10 46.89 -11.59
C ALA A 181 4.42 48.35 -11.24
N THR A 182 3.73 49.32 -11.86
CA THR A 182 3.84 50.74 -11.50
C THR A 182 3.32 51.03 -10.09
N LEU A 183 2.26 50.33 -9.65
CA LEU A 183 1.71 50.44 -8.30
C LEU A 183 2.73 49.98 -7.26
N TYR A 184 3.33 48.80 -7.41
CA TYR A 184 4.37 48.34 -6.50
C TYR A 184 5.62 49.23 -6.55
N GLY A 185 6.01 49.72 -7.73
CA GLY A 185 7.10 50.70 -7.86
C GLY A 185 6.85 51.95 -7.01
N THR A 186 5.67 52.57 -7.16
CA THR A 186 5.28 53.73 -6.33
C THR A 186 5.19 53.39 -4.85
N TYR A 187 4.76 52.17 -4.46
CA TYR A 187 4.80 51.75 -3.07
C TYR A 187 6.23 51.64 -2.53
N PHE A 188 7.17 51.09 -3.30
CA PHE A 188 8.56 51.02 -2.88
C PHE A 188 9.17 52.41 -2.75
N GLU A 189 8.96 53.30 -3.73
CA GLU A 189 9.41 54.70 -3.65
C GLU A 189 8.83 55.43 -2.43
N ASN A 190 7.53 55.23 -2.15
CA ASN A 190 6.90 55.81 -0.97
C ASN A 190 7.45 55.21 0.33
N LEU A 191 7.74 53.91 0.38
CA LEU A 191 8.34 53.26 1.54
C LEU A 191 9.74 53.80 1.78
N ASP A 192 10.57 53.93 0.74
CA ASP A 192 11.92 54.47 0.85
C ASP A 192 11.87 55.92 1.37
N ALA A 193 10.98 56.75 0.82
CA ALA A 193 10.77 58.13 1.31
C ALA A 193 10.32 58.18 2.78
N LEU A 194 9.48 57.22 3.22
CA LEU A 194 9.07 57.11 4.62
C LEU A 194 10.21 56.62 5.52
N TYR A 195 11.04 55.70 5.04
CA TYR A 195 12.22 55.22 5.78
C TYR A 195 13.26 56.33 5.98
N GLU A 196 13.50 57.17 4.99
CA GLU A 196 14.38 58.34 5.12
C GLU A 196 13.86 59.34 6.16
N ARG A 197 12.53 59.53 6.21
CA ARG A 197 11.90 60.44 7.19
C ARG A 197 11.78 59.85 8.60
N LEU A 198 11.94 58.53 8.74
CA LEU A 198 11.75 57.82 10.00
C LEU A 198 12.67 58.36 11.10
N ASP A 199 13.93 58.63 10.77
CA ASP A 199 14.93 59.16 11.70
C ASP A 199 14.59 60.58 12.18
N GLU A 200 13.96 61.40 11.33
CA GLU A 200 13.49 62.74 11.69
C GLU A 200 12.28 62.66 12.63
N VAL A 201 11.32 61.79 12.33
CA VAL A 201 10.13 61.57 13.17
C VAL A 201 10.55 61.03 14.54
N PHE A 202 11.48 60.08 14.60
CA PHE A 202 12.00 59.60 15.87
C PHE A 202 12.69 60.69 16.68
N LYS A 203 13.43 61.62 16.03
CA LYS A 203 14.00 62.80 16.70
C LYS A 203 12.92 63.76 17.20
N GLU A 204 11.88 64.04 16.41
CA GLU A 204 10.76 64.92 16.80
C GLU A 204 9.97 64.39 18.00
N VAL A 205 9.77 63.08 18.09
CA VAL A 205 9.09 62.42 19.22
C VAL A 205 10.03 62.29 20.44
N GLY A 206 11.30 62.70 20.33
CA GLY A 206 12.28 62.65 21.41
C GLY A 206 12.87 61.25 21.64
N VAL A 207 12.78 60.38 20.64
CA VAL A 207 13.12 58.96 20.70
C VAL A 207 14.43 58.74 19.94
N THR A 208 15.55 58.95 20.60
CA THR A 208 16.85 58.67 19.96
C THR A 208 17.19 57.17 20.08
N PRO A 209 17.51 56.48 18.97
CA PRO A 209 17.93 55.08 19.01
C PRO A 209 19.18 54.92 19.88
N THR A 210 19.01 54.46 21.11
CA THR A 210 20.15 54.26 22.02
C THR A 210 20.79 52.89 21.73
N PRO A 211 22.12 52.78 21.57
CA PRO A 211 22.79 51.49 21.41
C PRO A 211 22.67 50.67 22.71
N GLY A 212 21.81 49.64 22.72
CA GLY A 212 21.61 48.78 23.90
C GLY A 212 20.24 48.09 23.93
N GLY A 213 20.01 47.32 24.99
CA GLY A 213 18.74 46.59 25.23
C GLY A 213 17.52 47.50 25.33
N ILE A 214 16.32 46.90 25.38
CA ILE A 214 15.04 47.62 25.50
C ILE A 214 15.04 48.39 26.82
N LEU A 215 15.33 49.70 26.76
CA LEU A 215 15.22 50.59 27.90
C LEU A 215 13.88 51.29 27.79
N SER A 216 12.98 50.97 28.70
CA SER A 216 11.78 51.77 28.94
C SER A 216 12.21 53.02 29.69
N GLY A 217 11.96 54.20 29.12
CA GLY A 217 12.10 55.46 29.85
C GLY A 217 11.12 55.52 31.04
N GLU A 218 11.38 56.43 31.98
CA GLU A 218 10.44 56.70 33.08
C GLU A 218 9.10 57.24 32.52
N PRO A 219 7.94 56.78 33.04
CA PRO A 219 6.64 57.25 32.56
C PRO A 219 6.47 58.75 32.75
N ILE A 220 6.14 59.47 31.67
CA ILE A 220 5.90 60.91 31.68
C ILE A 220 4.39 61.15 31.83
N ARG A 221 3.98 61.91 32.85
CA ARG A 221 2.57 62.31 33.03
C ARG A 221 2.22 63.41 32.03
N LYS A 222 1.19 63.19 31.20
CA LYS A 222 0.68 64.14 30.20
C LYS A 222 -0.83 64.33 30.35
N MET A 223 -1.31 65.47 29.87
CA MET A 223 -2.73 65.84 29.79
C MET A 223 -3.15 65.91 28.33
N ASN A 224 -4.27 65.27 27.97
CA ASN A 224 -4.95 65.50 26.69
C ASN A 224 -6.35 66.06 26.96
N GLY A 225 -6.49 67.38 26.89
CA GLY A 225 -7.71 68.08 27.32
C GLY A 225 -7.93 67.92 28.82
N GLU A 226 -9.00 67.24 29.21
CA GLU A 226 -9.35 66.94 30.62
C GLU A 226 -8.86 65.56 31.11
N THR A 227 -8.31 64.72 30.23
CA THR A 227 -7.89 63.35 30.58
C THR A 227 -6.39 63.27 30.79
N GLU A 228 -5.97 62.83 31.98
CA GLU A 228 -4.57 62.50 32.26
C GLU A 228 -4.21 61.10 31.77
N TYR A 229 -3.01 60.98 31.22
CA TYR A 229 -2.41 59.70 30.87
C TYR A 229 -0.91 59.70 31.17
N PHE A 230 -0.36 58.51 31.38
CA PHE A 230 1.08 58.32 31.53
C PHE A 230 1.62 57.75 30.22
N GLU A 231 2.56 58.45 29.61
CA GLU A 231 3.24 57.99 28.41
C GLU A 231 4.56 57.32 28.80
N THR A 232 4.75 56.08 28.36
CA THR A 232 6.01 55.36 28.55
C THR A 232 6.59 55.06 27.17
N ILE A 233 7.78 55.57 26.89
CA ILE A 233 8.47 55.36 25.62
C ILE A 233 9.59 54.35 25.86
N GLY A 234 9.54 53.23 25.15
CA GLY A 234 10.59 52.21 25.15
C GLY A 234 11.28 52.14 23.81
N VAL A 235 12.61 52.19 23.80
CA VAL A 235 13.41 52.05 22.58
C VAL A 235 14.28 50.81 22.72
N GLY A 236 14.20 49.92 21.75
CA GLY A 236 15.00 48.70 21.70
C GLY A 236 15.67 48.56 20.36
N ARG A 237 17.00 48.43 20.35
CA ARG A 237 17.74 48.07 19.15
C ARG A 237 18.12 46.61 19.21
N VAL A 238 17.68 45.83 18.22
CA VAL A 238 18.07 44.43 18.09
C VAL A 238 19.50 44.37 17.53
N PRO A 239 20.46 43.70 18.20
CA PRO A 239 21.87 43.68 17.79
C PRO A 239 22.15 42.66 16.67
N PHE A 240 21.16 42.39 15.81
CA PHE A 240 21.25 41.43 14.71
C PHE A 240 20.80 42.09 13.41
N ASN A 241 21.26 41.56 12.28
CA ASN A 241 20.80 42.04 10.98
C ASN A 241 19.29 41.77 10.79
N PHE A 242 18.67 42.48 9.84
CA PHE A 242 17.24 42.40 9.58
C PHE A 242 16.79 40.96 9.32
N GLN A 243 17.48 40.25 8.43
CA GLN A 243 17.11 38.88 8.04
C GLN A 243 17.11 37.92 9.23
N ARG A 244 18.19 37.89 10.02
CA ARG A 244 18.30 37.06 11.22
C ARG A 244 17.27 37.43 12.28
N THR A 245 16.92 38.72 12.37
CA THR A 245 15.85 39.18 13.27
C THR A 245 14.49 38.70 12.79
N CYS A 246 14.20 38.81 11.49
CA CYS A 246 12.97 38.30 10.89
C CYS A 246 12.83 36.80 11.10
N ASP A 247 13.89 36.03 10.86
CA ASP A 247 13.89 34.57 11.03
C ASP A 247 13.59 34.21 12.50
N ALA A 248 14.28 34.84 13.45
CA ALA A 248 14.06 34.60 14.88
C ALA A 248 12.67 35.01 15.36
N VAL A 249 12.15 36.14 14.87
CA VAL A 249 10.77 36.59 15.17
C VAL A 249 9.76 35.62 14.55
N TRP A 250 9.99 35.16 13.33
CA TRP A 250 9.13 34.20 12.65
C TRP A 250 9.08 32.86 13.38
N GLU A 251 10.24 32.35 13.82
CA GLU A 251 10.33 31.16 14.67
C GLU A 251 9.58 31.38 16.00
N LEU A 252 9.77 32.52 16.67
CA LEU A 252 9.06 32.83 17.91
C LEU A 252 7.53 32.90 17.72
N LEU A 253 7.09 33.47 16.60
CA LEU A 253 5.68 33.55 16.19
C LEU A 253 5.13 32.21 15.71
N SER A 254 5.95 31.18 15.53
CA SER A 254 5.49 29.82 15.22
C SER A 254 5.32 28.94 16.46
N VAL A 255 5.73 29.42 17.64
CA VAL A 255 5.70 28.61 18.86
C VAL A 255 4.25 28.41 19.36
N PRO A 256 3.82 27.15 19.62
CA PRO A 256 2.42 26.81 19.86
C PRO A 256 1.73 27.57 20.99
N HIS A 257 2.41 27.78 22.12
CA HIS A 257 1.84 28.48 23.28
C HIS A 257 1.62 29.98 23.04
N ARG A 258 2.13 30.55 21.95
CA ARG A 258 1.82 31.92 21.51
C ARG A 258 0.74 31.97 20.42
N GLN A 259 0.27 30.82 19.94
CA GLN A 259 -0.82 30.71 18.97
C GLN A 259 -2.20 30.52 19.61
N GLU A 260 -2.29 30.52 20.94
CA GLU A 260 -3.47 30.11 21.72
C GLU A 260 -4.72 30.98 21.51
N GLY A 261 -4.61 32.08 20.76
CA GLY A 261 -5.75 32.93 20.32
C GLY A 261 -5.87 33.13 18.81
N ARG A 262 -5.06 32.47 17.98
CA ARG A 262 -5.07 32.68 16.52
C ARG A 262 -6.21 31.88 15.90
N ARG A 263 -7.20 32.59 15.34
CA ARG A 263 -8.24 31.95 14.51
C ARG A 263 -7.66 31.68 13.13
N VAL A 264 -7.66 30.41 12.73
CA VAL A 264 -7.34 30.01 11.35
C VAL A 264 -8.56 30.34 10.49
N TYR A 265 -8.38 31.28 9.56
CA TYR A 265 -9.41 31.60 8.57
C TYR A 265 -9.16 30.73 7.34
N ASP A 266 -9.87 29.61 7.25
CA ASP A 266 -9.88 28.78 6.06
C ASP A 266 -10.83 29.40 5.04
N GLY A 267 -10.25 30.06 4.03
CA GLY A 267 -10.97 30.70 2.94
C GLY A 267 -10.99 32.22 3.06
N LEU A 268 -10.08 32.87 2.35
CA LEU A 268 -10.39 34.17 1.77
C LEU A 268 -11.21 33.93 0.49
N PRO A 269 -12.23 34.76 0.19
CA PRO A 269 -13.03 34.64 -1.03
C PRO A 269 -12.19 34.76 -2.31
#